data_AF-A0A940BMR7-F1
#
_entry.id   AF-A0A940BMR7-F1
#
_cell.length_a   1.000
_cell.length_b   1.000
_cell.length_c   1.000
_cell.angle_alpha   90.00
_cell.angle_beta   90.00
_cell.angle_gamma   90.00
#
_symmetry.space_group_name_H-M   'P 1'
#
loop_
_entity.id
_entity.type
_entity.pdbx_description
1 polymer ?
#
loop_
_entity_poly.entity_id
_entity_poly.type
_entity_poly.pdbx_seq_one_letter_code
_entity_poly.pdbx_strand_id
1 'polypeptide(L)'
;MNSDIMIMIPVFFQIAVIVALLFLSVRMIWQSNRSLVTVFLVFVLSLWLFTDLYWVIYDFMRPDTRMPFAVNEIGEAAIFLLLSALLGSAVYIQPTFARKQIAGTTLFSICNAALWIAWSGEWLQDIMIGATFAYFLCMIVCALKCQQSLTKYEWIGLGIVCLLLVLAQAGTFFVSLMIKTVLDTGCYILMMGICIYWIYKLVAAWKDKADRKTVLCLVFALLGSVITSKYMSEGAFYNIFLIEETIAVVLIYLVVRRVVVEE
;
A
#
# COMPACT_ATOMS: atom_id res chain seq x y z
N MET A 1 -3.84 11.05 -25.94
CA MET A 1 -5.00 11.97 -25.94
C MET A 1 -6.27 11.39 -25.31
N ASN A 2 -6.83 10.24 -25.72
CA ASN A 2 -8.01 9.66 -25.01
C ASN A 2 -7.65 8.70 -23.85
N SER A 3 -6.42 8.16 -23.83
CA SER A 3 -5.91 7.28 -22.76
C SER A 3 -5.71 8.02 -21.43
N ASP A 4 -5.27 9.26 -21.51
CA ASP A 4 -4.73 10.01 -20.36
C ASP A 4 -5.86 10.56 -19.49
N ILE A 5 -6.99 10.92 -20.11
CA ILE A 5 -8.22 11.33 -19.40
C ILE A 5 -8.81 10.18 -18.58
N MET A 6 -8.70 8.93 -19.05
CA MET A 6 -9.27 7.78 -18.34
C MET A 6 -8.50 7.44 -17.05
N ILE A 7 -7.19 7.74 -17.00
CA ILE A 7 -6.36 7.58 -15.79
C ILE A 7 -6.68 8.69 -14.78
N MET A 8 -6.99 9.89 -15.26
CA MET A 8 -7.30 11.04 -14.39
C MET A 8 -8.60 10.90 -13.59
N ILE A 9 -9.61 10.17 -14.11
CA ILE A 9 -10.90 10.02 -13.42
C ILE A 9 -10.75 9.35 -12.04
N PRO A 10 -10.10 8.18 -11.91
CA PRO A 10 -9.79 7.59 -10.60
C PRO A 10 -9.02 8.53 -9.67
N VAL A 11 -8.06 9.31 -10.19
CA VAL A 11 -7.24 10.22 -9.39
C VAL A 11 -8.07 11.36 -8.83
N PHE A 12 -8.93 11.99 -9.64
CA PHE A 12 -9.85 13.03 -9.14
C PHE A 12 -10.82 12.50 -8.10
N PHE A 13 -11.31 11.27 -8.29
CA PHE A 13 -12.15 10.62 -7.30
C PHE A 13 -11.39 10.39 -5.98
N GLN A 14 -10.15 9.89 -6.05
CA GLN A 14 -9.28 9.71 -4.90
C GLN A 14 -9.00 11.02 -4.16
N ILE A 15 -8.68 12.10 -4.88
CA ILE A 15 -8.50 13.45 -4.33
C ILE A 15 -9.75 13.89 -3.56
N ALA A 16 -10.94 13.75 -4.15
CA ALA A 16 -12.19 14.14 -3.50
C ALA A 16 -12.44 13.34 -2.21
N VAL A 17 -12.17 12.04 -2.24
CA VAL A 17 -12.27 11.16 -1.06
C VAL A 17 -11.26 11.58 0.01
N ILE A 18 -9.99 11.79 -0.34
CA ILE A 18 -8.94 12.19 0.60
C ILE A 18 -9.25 13.55 1.23
N VAL A 19 -9.76 14.53 0.47
CA VAL A 19 -10.20 15.82 1.02
C VAL A 19 -11.30 15.63 2.07
N ALA A 20 -12.31 14.80 1.78
CA ALA A 20 -13.38 14.51 2.73
C ALA A 20 -12.83 13.81 4.00
N LEU A 21 -11.98 12.80 3.83
CA LEU A 21 -11.36 12.08 4.94
C LEU A 21 -10.43 12.98 5.77
N LEU A 22 -9.69 13.89 5.14
CA LEU A 22 -8.81 14.84 5.83
C LEU A 22 -9.64 15.76 6.73
N PHE A 23 -10.73 16.33 6.21
CA PHE A 23 -11.63 17.15 6.99
C PHE A 23 -12.23 16.40 8.19
N LEU A 24 -12.66 15.16 7.97
CA LEU A 24 -13.18 14.29 9.02
C LEU A 24 -12.09 13.91 10.05
N SER A 25 -10.85 13.70 9.63
CA SER A 25 -9.73 13.33 10.49
C SER A 25 -9.26 14.50 11.35
N VAL A 26 -9.27 15.74 10.82
CA VAL A 26 -8.99 16.95 11.61
C VAL A 26 -10.03 17.12 12.73
N ARG A 27 -11.31 16.86 12.46
CA ARG A 27 -12.35 16.85 13.51
C ARG A 27 -12.11 15.76 14.55
N MET A 28 -11.63 14.59 14.10
CA MET A 28 -11.34 13.46 14.96
C MET A 28 -10.24 13.75 15.99
N ILE A 29 -9.28 14.65 15.71
CA ILE A 29 -8.21 15.05 16.66
C ILE A 29 -8.83 15.54 17.98
N TRP A 30 -9.91 16.32 17.89
CA TRP A 30 -10.59 16.86 19.06
C TRP A 30 -11.40 15.81 19.82
N GLN A 31 -11.88 14.77 19.11
CA GLN A 31 -12.64 13.67 19.69
C GLN A 31 -11.74 12.64 20.38
N SER A 32 -10.54 12.41 19.86
CA SER A 32 -9.59 11.39 20.34
C SER A 32 -8.60 11.91 21.39
N ASN A 33 -8.91 13.02 22.04
CA ASN A 33 -8.03 13.71 23.00
C ASN A 33 -6.60 13.93 22.44
N ARG A 34 -6.52 14.24 21.14
CA ARG A 34 -5.28 14.47 20.38
C ARG A 34 -4.35 13.24 20.32
N SER A 35 -4.93 12.04 20.20
CA SER A 35 -4.16 10.80 19.97
C SER A 35 -3.16 10.94 18.81
N LEU A 36 -1.92 10.51 19.03
CA LEU A 36 -0.86 10.51 18.02
C LEU A 36 -1.27 9.77 16.74
N VAL A 37 -2.04 8.69 16.88
CA VAL A 37 -2.57 7.92 15.73
C VAL A 37 -3.39 8.81 14.80
N THR A 38 -4.23 9.68 15.37
CA THR A 38 -5.06 10.60 14.59
C THR A 38 -4.22 11.68 13.92
N VAL A 39 -3.20 12.19 14.62
CA VAL A 39 -2.27 13.19 14.08
C VAL A 39 -1.49 12.62 12.90
N PHE A 40 -0.95 11.39 13.02
CA PHE A 40 -0.29 10.72 11.91
C PHE A 40 -1.24 10.48 10.74
N LEU A 41 -2.50 10.10 10.98
CA LEU A 41 -3.49 9.95 9.91
C LEU A 41 -3.71 11.26 9.15
N VAL A 42 -3.80 12.40 9.84
CA VAL A 42 -3.94 13.71 9.19
C VAL A 42 -2.72 14.03 8.31
N PHE A 43 -1.50 13.77 8.81
CA PHE A 43 -0.30 13.98 8.00
C PHE A 43 -0.23 13.06 6.79
N VAL A 44 -0.59 11.78 6.93
CA VAL A 44 -0.70 10.83 5.83
C VAL A 44 -1.66 11.35 4.77
N LEU A 45 -2.90 11.68 5.15
CA LEU A 45 -3.93 12.15 4.19
C LEU A 45 -3.53 13.48 3.54
N SER A 46 -2.86 14.37 4.26
CA SER A 46 -2.37 15.64 3.72
C SER A 46 -1.28 15.42 2.68
N LEU A 47 -0.28 14.59 2.98
CA LEU A 47 0.80 14.29 2.03
C LEU A 47 0.27 13.54 0.81
N TRP A 48 -0.65 12.59 1.01
CA TRP A 48 -1.29 11.88 -0.10
C TRP A 48 -2.02 12.84 -1.03
N LEU A 49 -2.79 13.77 -0.46
CA LEU A 49 -3.47 14.81 -1.23
C LEU A 49 -2.47 15.68 -2.01
N PHE A 50 -1.36 16.08 -1.40
CA PHE A 50 -0.35 16.89 -2.09
C PHE A 50 0.37 16.11 -3.19
N THR A 51 0.65 14.83 -2.99
CA THR A 51 1.20 13.92 -4.00
C THR A 51 0.26 13.83 -5.21
N ASP A 52 -1.03 13.55 -4.97
CA ASP A 52 -2.04 13.43 -6.04
C ASP A 52 -2.25 14.76 -6.78
N LEU A 53 -2.36 15.87 -6.04
CA LEU A 53 -2.51 17.20 -6.64
C LEU A 53 -1.27 17.58 -7.46
N TYR A 54 -0.07 17.29 -6.97
CA TYR A 54 1.17 17.58 -7.70
C TYR A 54 1.24 16.79 -9.00
N TRP A 55 0.88 15.50 -8.96
CA TRP A 55 0.79 14.67 -10.14
C TRP A 55 -0.20 15.24 -11.18
N VAL A 56 -1.43 15.53 -10.76
CA VAL A 56 -2.47 16.09 -11.65
C VAL A 56 -2.02 17.43 -12.25
N ILE A 57 -1.50 18.35 -11.42
CA ILE A 57 -1.05 19.68 -11.88
C ILE A 57 0.07 19.53 -12.91
N TYR A 58 1.04 18.65 -12.64
CA TYR A 58 2.16 18.45 -13.56
C TYR A 58 1.71 17.91 -14.91
N ASP A 59 0.85 16.89 -14.91
CA ASP A 59 0.33 16.30 -16.15
C ASP A 59 -0.45 17.32 -16.98
N PHE A 60 -1.17 18.24 -16.34
CA PHE A 60 -1.81 19.37 -17.04
C PHE A 60 -0.81 20.41 -17.57
N MET A 61 0.22 20.74 -16.78
CA MET A 61 1.17 21.81 -17.11
C MET A 61 2.24 21.37 -18.12
N ARG A 62 2.62 20.09 -18.10
CA ARG A 62 3.69 19.52 -18.92
C ARG A 62 3.32 18.12 -19.43
N PRO A 63 2.26 18.02 -20.25
CA PRO A 63 1.84 16.75 -20.82
C PRO A 63 3.01 16.12 -21.60
N ASP A 64 3.06 14.78 -21.59
CA ASP A 64 4.03 13.97 -22.34
C ASP A 64 5.51 14.17 -21.94
N THR A 65 5.79 14.89 -20.85
CA THR A 65 7.15 15.02 -20.31
C THR A 65 7.34 14.14 -19.10
N ARG A 66 8.49 13.45 -19.03
CA ARG A 66 8.89 12.72 -17.81
C ARG A 66 8.99 13.72 -16.66
N MET A 67 8.29 13.43 -15.57
CA MET A 67 8.38 14.21 -14.34
C MET A 67 9.82 14.09 -13.78
N PRO A 68 10.60 15.18 -13.69
CA PRO A 68 11.94 15.10 -13.11
C PRO A 68 11.81 14.88 -11.61
N PHE A 69 12.63 13.96 -11.06
CA PHE A 69 12.77 13.58 -9.64
C PHE A 69 11.70 14.17 -8.73
N ALA A 70 10.65 13.38 -8.54
CA ALA A 70 9.34 13.96 -8.49
C ALA A 70 8.95 14.23 -7.02
N VAL A 71 8.55 15.45 -6.68
CA VAL A 71 8.20 15.84 -5.30
C VAL A 71 7.13 14.91 -4.69
N ASN A 72 6.27 14.33 -5.53
CA ASN A 72 5.34 13.24 -5.18
C ASN A 72 6.04 12.01 -4.61
N GLU A 73 7.21 11.60 -5.12
CA GLU A 73 7.95 10.42 -4.64
C GLU A 73 8.55 10.63 -3.25
N ILE A 74 9.03 11.84 -2.97
CA ILE A 74 9.43 12.23 -1.60
C ILE A 74 8.19 12.21 -0.69
N GLY A 75 7.04 12.69 -1.20
CA GLY A 75 5.75 12.60 -0.54
C GLY A 75 5.35 11.15 -0.23
N GLU A 76 5.48 10.23 -1.18
CA GLU A 76 5.18 8.80 -1.04
C GLU A 76 6.09 8.12 -0.02
N ALA A 77 7.40 8.38 -0.08
CA ALA A 77 8.35 7.89 0.92
C ALA A 77 7.95 8.37 2.34
N ALA A 78 7.56 9.63 2.48
CA ALA A 78 7.07 10.17 3.75
C ALA A 78 5.73 9.53 4.18
N ILE A 79 4.82 9.25 3.25
CA ILE A 79 3.56 8.53 3.50
C ILE A 79 3.85 7.14 4.09
N PHE A 80 4.78 6.37 3.51
CA PHE A 80 5.13 5.04 4.05
C PHE A 80 5.70 5.09 5.46
N LEU A 81 6.57 6.08 5.75
CA LEU A 81 7.10 6.29 7.08
C LEU A 81 6.02 6.70 8.09
N LEU A 82 5.09 7.58 7.69
CA LEU A 82 3.98 8.01 8.55
C LEU A 82 2.94 6.92 8.77
N LEU A 83 2.63 6.10 7.75
CA LEU A 83 1.78 4.91 7.90
C LEU A 83 2.42 3.91 8.87
N SER A 84 3.74 3.73 8.77
CA SER A 84 4.51 2.90 9.72
C SER A 84 4.43 3.43 11.15
N ALA A 85 4.59 4.75 11.32
CA ALA A 85 4.49 5.42 12.62
C ALA A 85 3.07 5.35 13.19
N LEU A 86 2.04 5.53 12.35
CA LEU A 86 0.63 5.37 12.71
C LEU A 86 0.40 3.97 13.26
N LEU A 87 0.77 2.93 12.51
CA LEU A 87 0.59 1.54 12.92
C LEU A 87 1.34 1.23 14.22
N GLY A 88 2.60 1.67 14.34
CA GLY A 88 3.42 1.47 15.53
C GLY A 88 2.94 2.24 16.76
N SER A 89 2.23 3.36 16.57
CA SER A 89 1.60 4.11 17.66
C SER A 89 0.29 3.47 18.16
N ALA A 90 -0.40 2.73 17.29
CA ALA A 90 -1.66 2.04 17.62
C ALA A 90 -1.43 0.63 18.19
N VAL A 91 -0.38 -0.05 17.73
CA VAL A 91 -0.07 -1.43 18.09
C VAL A 91 1.33 -1.51 18.69
N TYR A 92 1.44 -2.08 19.88
CA TYR A 92 2.74 -2.35 20.46
C TYR A 92 3.45 -3.45 19.66
N ILE A 93 4.60 -3.10 19.08
CA ILE A 93 5.35 -3.96 18.17
C ILE A 93 6.61 -4.47 18.87
N GLN A 94 6.74 -5.81 18.95
CA GLN A 94 7.97 -6.47 19.39
C GLN A 94 8.62 -7.20 18.19
N PRO A 95 9.67 -6.62 17.58
CA PRO A 95 10.29 -7.16 16.36
C PRO A 95 10.89 -8.56 16.54
N THR A 96 11.24 -8.92 17.78
CA THR A 96 11.89 -10.19 18.12
C THR A 96 11.05 -11.42 17.79
N PHE A 97 9.73 -11.31 17.79
CA PHE A 97 8.80 -12.42 17.52
C PHE A 97 8.58 -12.69 16.02
N ALA A 98 9.02 -11.77 15.14
CA ALA A 98 8.74 -11.84 13.70
C ALA A 98 9.99 -12.02 12.81
N ARG A 99 11.18 -12.30 13.39
CA ARG A 99 12.48 -12.30 12.68
C ARG A 99 12.47 -13.03 11.33
N LYS A 100 11.87 -14.22 11.26
CA LYS A 100 11.81 -15.01 10.00
C LYS A 100 10.94 -14.35 8.94
N GLN A 101 9.79 -13.82 9.33
CA GLN A 101 8.88 -13.13 8.43
C GLN A 101 9.44 -11.76 8.01
N ILE A 102 10.11 -11.05 8.91
CA ILE A 102 10.85 -9.83 8.59
C ILE A 102 11.91 -10.14 7.52
N ALA A 103 12.76 -11.15 7.74
CA ALA A 103 13.79 -11.52 6.76
C ALA A 103 13.19 -11.87 5.39
N GLY A 104 12.08 -12.62 5.35
CA GLY A 104 11.36 -12.92 4.10
C GLY A 104 10.78 -11.66 3.44
N THR A 105 10.24 -10.74 4.22
CA THR A 105 9.67 -9.46 3.73
C THR A 105 10.76 -8.54 3.20
N THR A 106 11.90 -8.47 3.88
CA THR A 106 13.08 -7.73 3.42
C THR A 106 13.59 -8.32 2.11
N LEU A 107 13.70 -9.64 2.00
CA LEU A 107 14.12 -10.29 0.75
C LEU A 107 13.13 -10.01 -0.39
N PHE A 108 11.83 -10.15 -0.15
CA PHE A 108 10.79 -9.80 -1.12
C PHE A 108 10.90 -8.34 -1.58
N SER A 109 11.11 -7.42 -0.64
CA SER A 109 11.23 -5.99 -0.94
C SER A 109 12.49 -5.67 -1.76
N ILE A 110 13.63 -6.33 -1.46
CA ILE A 110 14.86 -6.21 -2.25
C ILE A 110 14.62 -6.72 -3.68
N CYS A 111 13.93 -7.86 -3.85
CA CYS A 111 13.58 -8.37 -5.17
C CYS A 111 12.67 -7.41 -5.93
N ASN A 112 11.65 -6.83 -5.28
CA ASN A 112 10.79 -5.83 -5.92
C ASN A 112 11.54 -4.57 -6.32
N ALA A 113 12.40 -4.03 -5.46
CA ALA A 113 13.23 -2.89 -5.81
C ALA A 113 14.12 -3.20 -7.02
N ALA A 114 14.71 -4.40 -7.08
CA ALA A 114 15.49 -4.83 -8.24
C ALA A 114 14.65 -4.92 -9.52
N LEU A 115 13.40 -5.41 -9.43
CA LEU A 115 12.47 -5.46 -10.55
C LEU A 115 12.05 -4.06 -11.02
N TRP A 116 11.80 -3.14 -10.10
CA TRP A 116 11.49 -1.75 -10.41
C TRP A 116 12.66 -1.06 -11.11
N ILE A 117 13.88 -1.23 -10.58
CA ILE A 117 15.11 -0.70 -11.20
C ILE A 117 15.28 -1.24 -12.62
N ALA A 118 15.02 -2.54 -12.82
CA ALA A 118 15.10 -3.17 -14.13
C ALA A 118 14.04 -2.64 -15.11
N TRP A 119 12.89 -2.16 -14.62
CA TRP A 119 11.81 -1.63 -15.43
C TRP A 119 11.93 -0.12 -15.70
N SER A 120 12.21 0.69 -14.68
CA SER A 120 12.24 2.16 -14.74
C SER A 120 13.57 2.73 -15.25
N GLY A 121 14.68 2.00 -15.00
CA GLY A 121 16.05 2.50 -15.16
C GLY A 121 16.49 3.53 -14.11
N GLU A 122 15.69 3.84 -13.09
CA GLU A 122 15.94 4.90 -12.09
C GLU A 122 16.42 4.37 -10.74
N TRP A 123 17.73 4.19 -10.62
CA TRP A 123 18.29 3.39 -9.53
C TRP A 123 18.17 4.06 -8.17
N LEU A 124 18.55 5.35 -8.07
CA LEU A 124 18.57 6.05 -6.78
C LEU A 124 17.16 6.18 -6.20
N GLN A 125 16.20 6.51 -7.05
CA GLN A 125 14.81 6.73 -6.68
C GLN A 125 14.16 5.44 -6.20
N ASP A 126 14.25 4.36 -6.97
CA ASP A 126 13.65 3.08 -6.64
C ASP A 126 14.25 2.49 -5.35
N ILE A 127 15.53 2.74 -5.08
CA ILE A 127 16.17 2.35 -3.82
C ILE A 127 15.58 3.12 -2.64
N MET A 128 15.40 4.44 -2.75
CA MET A 128 14.88 5.24 -1.62
C MET A 128 13.40 4.94 -1.33
N ILE A 129 12.56 4.91 -2.36
CA ILE A 129 11.14 4.55 -2.24
C ILE A 129 11.03 3.10 -1.78
N GLY A 130 11.77 2.18 -2.40
CA GLY A 130 11.81 0.77 -2.03
C GLY A 130 12.23 0.54 -0.58
N ALA A 131 13.19 1.30 -0.05
CA ALA A 131 13.61 1.17 1.34
C ALA A 131 12.52 1.62 2.33
N THR A 132 11.86 2.75 2.07
CA THR A 132 10.78 3.24 2.94
C THR A 132 9.54 2.35 2.86
N PHE A 133 9.22 1.83 1.67
CA PHE A 133 8.15 0.85 1.48
C PHE A 133 8.47 -0.50 2.15
N ALA A 134 9.71 -0.98 2.03
CA ALA A 134 10.17 -2.20 2.72
C ALA A 134 10.03 -2.08 4.24
N TYR A 135 10.37 -0.93 4.80
CA TYR A 135 10.18 -0.64 6.22
C TYR A 135 8.70 -0.71 6.59
N PHE A 136 7.82 -0.11 5.80
CA PHE A 136 6.38 -0.18 5.98
C PHE A 136 5.84 -1.60 5.97
N LEU A 137 6.22 -2.43 4.98
CA LEU A 137 5.84 -3.85 4.94
C LEU A 137 6.37 -4.62 6.16
N CYS A 138 7.59 -4.34 6.61
CA CYS A 138 8.14 -4.96 7.82
C CYS A 138 7.32 -4.60 9.06
N MET A 139 6.87 -3.34 9.18
CA MET A 139 6.02 -2.90 10.28
C MET A 139 4.65 -3.58 10.26
N ILE A 140 4.04 -3.74 9.08
CA ILE A 140 2.81 -4.53 8.90
C ILE A 140 3.01 -5.96 9.40
N VAL A 141 4.08 -6.63 8.96
CA VAL A 141 4.37 -8.02 9.33
C VAL A 141 4.60 -8.17 10.81
N CYS A 142 5.33 -7.24 11.43
CA CYS A 142 5.51 -7.23 12.87
C CYS A 142 4.17 -7.06 13.61
N ALA A 143 3.32 -6.14 13.16
CA ALA A 143 2.02 -5.90 13.77
C ALA A 143 1.07 -7.12 13.64
N LEU A 144 1.00 -7.74 12.46
CA LEU A 144 0.24 -8.97 12.22
C LEU A 144 0.74 -10.13 13.10
N LYS A 145 2.05 -10.22 13.33
CA LYS A 145 2.62 -11.24 14.22
C LYS A 145 2.32 -10.98 15.69
N CYS A 146 2.45 -9.73 16.14
CA CYS A 146 2.14 -9.35 17.52
C CYS A 146 0.65 -9.61 17.83
N GLN A 147 -0.24 -9.34 16.89
CA GLN A 147 -1.67 -9.60 17.02
C GLN A 147 -2.09 -11.03 16.67
N GLN A 148 -1.15 -11.92 16.32
CA GLN A 148 -1.40 -13.30 15.89
C GLN A 148 -2.52 -13.42 14.83
N SER A 149 -2.65 -12.41 13.94
CA SER A 149 -3.77 -12.30 13.01
C SER A 149 -3.77 -13.38 11.91
N LEU A 150 -2.66 -14.10 11.78
CA LEU A 150 -2.42 -15.14 10.79
C LEU A 150 -1.86 -16.40 11.44
N THR A 151 -2.39 -17.54 11.00
CA THR A 151 -1.91 -18.89 11.32
C THR A 151 -0.58 -19.20 10.64
N LYS A 152 0.15 -20.21 11.12
CA LYS A 152 1.43 -20.66 10.53
C LYS A 152 1.31 -20.99 9.04
N TYR A 153 0.21 -21.63 8.63
CA TYR A 153 0.00 -22.03 7.24
C TYR A 153 -0.26 -20.84 6.32
N GLU A 154 -0.99 -19.83 6.80
CA GLU A 154 -1.20 -18.59 6.05
C GLU A 154 0.11 -17.83 5.81
N TRP A 155 1.00 -17.79 6.80
CA TRP A 155 2.33 -17.21 6.61
C TRP A 155 3.15 -17.93 5.55
N ILE A 156 3.08 -19.27 5.52
CA ILE A 156 3.78 -20.07 4.50
C ILE A 156 3.16 -19.82 3.13
N GLY A 157 1.82 -19.81 3.04
CA GLY A 157 1.09 -19.55 1.81
C GLY A 157 1.45 -18.18 1.20
N LEU A 158 1.43 -17.12 2.01
CA LEU A 158 1.86 -15.79 1.58
C LEU A 158 3.31 -15.78 1.09
N GLY A 159 4.22 -16.46 1.79
CA GLY A 159 5.62 -16.58 1.36
C GLY A 159 5.78 -17.28 0.01
N ILE A 160 5.03 -18.35 -0.24
CA ILE A 160 5.02 -19.06 -1.53
C ILE A 160 4.47 -18.14 -2.62
N VAL A 161 3.37 -17.45 -2.36
CA VAL A 161 2.75 -16.53 -3.33
C VAL A 161 3.68 -15.38 -3.68
N CYS A 162 4.34 -14.75 -2.70
CA CYS A 162 5.34 -13.70 -2.93
C CYS A 162 6.51 -14.22 -3.79
N LEU A 163 6.99 -15.43 -3.53
CA LEU A 163 8.06 -16.04 -4.33
C LEU A 163 7.60 -16.30 -5.77
N LEU A 164 6.39 -16.83 -5.96
CA LEU A 164 5.81 -17.06 -7.29
C LEU A 164 5.65 -15.75 -8.06
N LEU A 165 5.20 -14.67 -7.41
CA LEU A 165 5.10 -13.34 -8.02
C LEU A 165 6.47 -12.85 -8.49
N VAL A 166 7.49 -12.89 -7.63
CA VAL A 166 8.85 -12.43 -7.99
C VAL A 166 9.40 -13.24 -9.16
N LEU A 167 9.25 -14.57 -9.13
CA LEU A 167 9.76 -15.44 -10.20
C LEU A 167 9.01 -15.23 -11.51
N ALA A 168 7.68 -15.10 -11.47
CA ALA A 168 6.87 -14.85 -12.65
C ALA A 168 7.21 -13.49 -13.26
N GLN A 169 7.32 -12.44 -12.44
CA GLN A 169 7.68 -11.09 -12.90
C GLN A 169 9.12 -11.06 -13.45
N ALA A 170 10.07 -11.72 -12.80
CA ALA A 170 11.43 -11.84 -13.31
C ALA A 170 11.48 -12.60 -14.65
N GLY A 171 10.63 -13.61 -14.82
CA GLY A 171 10.51 -14.37 -16.06
C GLY A 171 10.10 -13.51 -17.26
N THR A 172 9.33 -12.43 -17.04
CA THR A 172 8.87 -11.53 -18.12
C THR A 172 10.01 -10.88 -18.90
N PHE A 173 11.20 -10.73 -18.30
CA PHE A 173 12.38 -10.14 -18.93
C PHE A 173 13.08 -11.08 -19.93
N PHE A 174 12.79 -12.38 -19.91
CA PHE A 174 13.54 -13.39 -20.67
C PHE A 174 12.71 -14.11 -21.73
N VAL A 175 11.41 -13.81 -21.84
CA VAL A 175 10.48 -14.52 -22.70
C VAL A 175 10.00 -13.67 -23.88
N SER A 176 9.43 -14.32 -24.89
CA SER A 176 8.81 -13.63 -26.02
C SER A 176 7.59 -12.79 -25.59
N LEU A 177 7.23 -11.80 -26.39
CA LEU A 177 6.13 -10.87 -26.08
C LEU A 177 4.80 -11.58 -25.76
N MET A 178 4.45 -12.63 -26.49
CA MET A 178 3.23 -13.41 -26.25
C MET A 178 3.24 -14.09 -24.87
N ILE A 179 4.36 -14.69 -24.49
CA ILE A 179 4.51 -15.38 -23.19
C ILE A 179 4.56 -14.34 -22.06
N LYS A 180 5.22 -13.20 -22.30
CA LYS A 180 5.23 -12.06 -21.37
C LYS A 180 3.82 -11.63 -21.00
N THR A 181 2.94 -11.39 -21.99
CA THR A 181 1.56 -10.99 -21.73
C THR A 181 0.78 -12.01 -20.88
N VAL A 182 1.01 -13.31 -21.11
CA VAL A 182 0.40 -14.37 -20.30
C VAL A 182 0.93 -14.35 -18.86
N LEU A 183 2.24 -14.17 -18.67
CA LEU A 183 2.85 -14.06 -17.34
C LEU A 183 2.36 -12.82 -16.60
N ASP A 184 2.34 -11.65 -17.24
CA ASP A 184 1.83 -10.40 -16.66
C ASP A 184 0.37 -10.56 -16.22
N THR A 185 -0.48 -11.14 -17.07
CA THR A 185 -1.88 -11.43 -16.74
C THR A 185 -1.98 -12.38 -15.53
N GLY A 186 -1.14 -13.41 -15.49
CA GLY A 186 -1.06 -14.32 -14.34
C GLY A 186 -0.65 -13.62 -13.04
N CYS A 187 0.35 -12.74 -13.10
CA CYS A 187 0.76 -11.89 -11.98
C CYS A 187 -0.40 -11.00 -11.50
N TYR A 188 -1.12 -10.35 -12.40
CA TYR A 188 -2.28 -9.51 -12.05
C TYR A 188 -3.39 -10.31 -11.34
N ILE A 189 -3.71 -11.51 -11.84
CA ILE A 189 -4.69 -12.40 -11.19
C ILE A 189 -4.22 -12.79 -9.80
N LEU A 190 -2.93 -13.13 -9.65
CA LEU A 190 -2.37 -13.51 -8.36
C LEU A 190 -2.40 -12.35 -7.36
N MET A 191 -2.05 -11.14 -7.80
CA MET A 191 -2.11 -9.90 -7.00
C MET A 191 -3.54 -9.55 -6.57
N MET A 192 -4.50 -9.66 -7.48
CA MET A 192 -5.93 -9.50 -7.17
C MET A 192 -6.39 -10.55 -6.15
N GLY A 193 -5.93 -11.80 -6.30
CA GLY A 193 -6.19 -12.88 -5.34
C GLY A 193 -5.69 -12.57 -3.91
N ILE A 194 -4.53 -11.92 -3.78
CA ILE A 194 -4.01 -11.48 -2.47
C ILE A 194 -4.91 -10.40 -1.87
N CYS A 195 -5.35 -9.43 -2.66
CA CYS A 195 -6.24 -8.36 -2.19
C CYS A 195 -7.59 -8.95 -1.73
N ILE A 196 -8.17 -9.87 -2.51
CA ILE A 196 -9.39 -10.60 -2.13
C ILE A 196 -9.19 -11.40 -0.84
N TYR A 197 -8.03 -12.07 -0.68
CA TYR A 197 -7.71 -12.79 0.55
C TYR A 197 -7.72 -11.87 1.78
N TRP A 198 -7.10 -10.70 1.69
CA TRP A 198 -7.12 -9.73 2.79
C TRP A 198 -8.51 -9.18 3.08
N ILE A 199 -9.32 -8.90 2.05
CA ILE A 199 -10.72 -8.48 2.21
C ILE A 199 -11.52 -9.59 2.91
N TYR A 200 -11.37 -10.84 2.50
CA TYR A 200 -12.02 -11.98 3.14
C TYR A 200 -11.65 -12.07 4.63
N LYS A 201 -10.36 -11.96 4.96
CA LYS A 201 -9.87 -11.97 6.36
C LYS A 201 -10.43 -10.80 7.16
N LEU A 202 -10.49 -9.61 6.56
CA LEU A 202 -11.04 -8.42 7.20
C LEU A 202 -12.53 -8.59 7.50
N VAL A 203 -13.31 -9.08 6.54
CA VAL A 203 -14.75 -9.34 6.71
C VAL A 203 -14.99 -10.41 7.76
N ALA A 204 -14.20 -11.49 7.77
CA ALA A 204 -14.27 -12.53 8.80
C ALA A 204 -13.97 -11.94 10.18
N ALA A 205 -12.88 -11.17 10.32
CA ALA A 205 -12.51 -10.52 11.58
C ALA A 205 -13.61 -9.56 12.09
N TRP A 206 -14.29 -8.83 11.21
CA TRP A 206 -15.44 -8.00 11.59
C TRP A 206 -16.65 -8.81 12.04
N LYS A 207 -16.98 -9.89 11.33
CA LYS A 207 -18.09 -10.78 11.70
C LYS A 207 -17.87 -11.44 13.07
N ASP A 208 -16.63 -11.85 13.32
CA ASP A 208 -16.23 -12.51 14.56
C ASP A 208 -15.97 -11.52 15.71
N LYS A 209 -16.18 -10.21 15.48
CA LYS A 209 -15.91 -9.13 16.44
C LYS A 209 -14.49 -9.20 17.02
N ALA A 210 -13.53 -9.49 16.16
CA ALA A 210 -12.12 -9.52 16.52
C ALA A 210 -11.66 -8.19 17.12
N ASP A 211 -10.56 -8.23 17.87
CA ASP A 211 -9.95 -7.05 18.45
C ASP A 211 -9.69 -5.96 17.39
N ARG A 212 -9.93 -4.69 17.76
CA ARG A 212 -9.85 -3.56 16.83
C ARG A 212 -8.44 -3.40 16.25
N LYS A 213 -7.39 -3.75 17.00
CA LYS A 213 -6.00 -3.70 16.53
C LYS A 213 -5.72 -4.81 15.52
N THR A 214 -6.33 -5.98 15.68
CA THR A 214 -6.27 -7.05 14.65
C THR A 214 -6.88 -6.58 13.34
N VAL A 215 -8.06 -5.95 13.40
CA VAL A 215 -8.72 -5.36 12.23
C VAL A 215 -7.82 -4.29 11.58
N LEU A 216 -7.23 -3.40 12.39
CA LEU A 216 -6.31 -2.38 11.89
C LEU A 216 -5.12 -3.00 11.14
N CYS A 217 -4.47 -4.02 11.71
CA CYS A 217 -3.37 -4.73 11.06
C CYS A 217 -3.79 -5.34 9.71
N LEU A 218 -4.99 -5.92 9.62
CA LEU A 218 -5.49 -6.50 8.37
C LEU A 218 -5.78 -5.44 7.30
N VAL A 219 -6.32 -4.28 7.67
CA VAL A 219 -6.52 -3.16 6.73
C VAL A 219 -5.18 -2.63 6.23
N PHE A 220 -4.18 -2.51 7.11
CA PHE A 220 -2.83 -2.10 6.71
C PHE A 220 -2.17 -3.13 5.78
N ALA A 221 -2.39 -4.42 5.99
CA ALA A 221 -1.93 -5.48 5.10
C ALA A 221 -2.61 -5.45 3.73
N LEU A 222 -3.92 -5.15 3.70
CA LEU A 222 -4.66 -4.89 2.46
C LEU A 222 -4.05 -3.69 1.73
N LEU A 223 -3.84 -2.56 2.40
CA LEU A 223 -3.25 -1.36 1.80
C LEU A 223 -1.87 -1.68 1.23
N GLY A 224 -0.97 -2.30 2.00
CA GLY A 224 0.37 -2.66 1.53
C GLY A 224 0.35 -3.57 0.30
N SER A 225 -0.61 -4.50 0.24
CA SER A 225 -0.78 -5.38 -0.92
C SER A 225 -1.29 -4.61 -2.14
N VAL A 226 -2.32 -3.77 -1.97
CA VAL A 226 -2.86 -2.93 -3.05
C VAL A 226 -1.80 -1.98 -3.61
N ILE A 227 -1.00 -1.34 -2.75
CA ILE A 227 0.09 -0.46 -3.17
C ILE A 227 1.14 -1.25 -3.96
N THR A 228 1.54 -2.43 -3.46
CA THR A 228 2.46 -3.32 -4.19
C THR A 228 1.90 -3.65 -5.58
N SER A 229 0.62 -4.02 -5.64
CA SER A 229 -0.05 -4.37 -6.88
C SER A 229 -0.17 -3.20 -7.85
N LYS A 230 -0.47 -1.99 -7.35
CA LYS A 230 -0.49 -0.76 -8.14
C LYS A 230 0.86 -0.49 -8.80
N TYR A 231 1.96 -0.50 -8.04
CA TYR A 231 3.31 -0.26 -8.59
C TYR A 231 3.84 -1.36 -9.51
N MET A 232 3.25 -2.56 -9.47
CA MET A 232 3.61 -3.67 -10.35
C MET A 232 2.64 -3.83 -11.54
N SER A 233 1.71 -2.89 -11.74
CA SER A 233 0.68 -2.97 -12.79
C SER A 233 0.73 -1.79 -13.74
N GLU A 234 0.27 -2.02 -14.97
CA GLU A 234 0.09 -0.97 -15.98
C GLU A 234 -1.34 -1.00 -16.58
N GLY A 235 -1.69 0.06 -17.30
CA GLY A 235 -2.95 0.15 -18.03
C GLY A 235 -4.20 0.00 -17.15
N ALA A 236 -5.13 -0.88 -17.54
CA ALA A 236 -6.40 -1.05 -16.85
C ALA A 236 -6.24 -1.60 -15.42
N PHE A 237 -5.26 -2.48 -15.19
CA PHE A 237 -5.03 -3.06 -13.86
C PHE A 237 -4.51 -2.02 -12.87
N TYR A 238 -3.66 -1.08 -13.33
CA TYR A 238 -3.23 0.07 -12.52
C TYR A 238 -4.44 0.87 -12.00
N ASN A 239 -5.39 1.20 -12.90
CA ASN A 239 -6.60 1.96 -12.53
C ASN A 239 -7.49 1.19 -11.53
N ILE A 240 -7.58 -0.14 -11.66
CA ILE A 240 -8.31 -0.97 -10.69
C ILE A 240 -7.66 -0.89 -9.31
N PHE A 241 -6.34 -1.08 -9.21
CA PHE A 241 -5.64 -1.00 -7.94
C PHE A 241 -5.64 0.41 -7.34
N LEU A 242 -5.72 1.46 -8.16
CA LEU A 242 -5.90 2.83 -7.69
C LEU A 242 -7.28 3.05 -7.04
N ILE A 243 -8.34 2.46 -7.60
CA ILE A 243 -9.67 2.47 -6.98
C ILE A 243 -9.66 1.66 -5.67
N GLU A 244 -9.02 0.49 -5.67
CA GLU A 244 -8.86 -0.32 -4.45
C GLU A 244 -8.06 0.41 -3.36
N GLU A 245 -7.05 1.20 -3.74
CA GLU A 245 -6.26 2.02 -2.83
C GLU A 245 -7.15 3.07 -2.17
N THR A 246 -7.98 3.74 -2.96
CA THR A 246 -8.96 4.72 -2.45
C THR A 246 -9.90 4.07 -1.43
N ILE A 247 -10.40 2.86 -1.72
CA ILE A 247 -11.24 2.10 -0.79
C ILE A 247 -10.45 1.73 0.48
N ALA A 248 -9.21 1.26 0.35
CA ALA A 248 -8.35 0.90 1.48
C ALA A 248 -8.07 2.10 2.39
N VAL A 249 -7.86 3.30 1.83
CA VAL A 249 -7.68 4.55 2.59
C VAL A 249 -8.95 4.90 3.39
N VAL A 250 -10.14 4.74 2.80
CA VAL A 250 -11.41 4.89 3.53
C VAL A 250 -11.50 3.90 4.69
N LEU A 251 -11.12 2.64 4.46
CA LEU A 251 -11.12 1.61 5.50
C LEU A 251 -10.13 1.94 6.63
N ILE A 252 -8.96 2.48 6.33
CA ILE A 252 -8.00 2.94 7.33
C ILE A 252 -8.65 4.01 8.21
N TYR A 253 -9.25 5.03 7.61
CA TYR A 253 -9.93 6.08 8.37
C TYR A 253 -11.00 5.50 9.31
N LEU A 254 -11.86 4.61 8.80
CA LEU A 254 -12.94 4.01 9.59
C LEU A 254 -12.40 3.18 10.75
N VAL A 255 -11.36 2.38 10.54
CA VAL A 255 -10.79 1.54 11.60
C VAL A 255 -10.00 2.36 12.59
N VAL A 256 -9.21 3.35 12.15
CA VAL A 256 -8.52 4.28 13.06
C VAL A 256 -9.52 4.99 13.96
N ARG A 257 -10.64 5.49 13.40
CA ARG A 257 -11.71 6.11 14.20
C ARG A 257 -12.24 5.18 15.28
N ARG A 258 -12.50 3.91 14.95
CA ARG A 258 -12.93 2.89 15.93
C ARG A 258 -11.88 2.64 17.01
N VAL A 259 -10.60 2.68 16.66
CA VAL A 259 -9.50 2.48 17.62
C VAL A 259 -9.38 3.68 18.57
N VAL A 260 -9.53 4.92 18.10
CA VAL A 260 -9.16 6.12 18.89
C VAL A 260 -10.33 6.90 19.49
N VAL A 261 -11.57 6.68 19.03
CA VAL A 261 -12.76 7.42 19.51
C VAL A 261 -13.75 6.50 20.21
N GLU A 262 -13.86 5.25 19.78
CA GLU A 262 -14.81 4.29 20.35
C GLU A 262 -14.18 3.46 21.49
N GLU A 263 -12.94 3.77 21.89
CA GLU A 263 -12.22 3.17 23.03
C GLU A 263 -12.89 3.46 24.38
#